data_AF-A0A7C3XX69-F1
#
_entry.id   AF-A0A7C3XX69-F1
#
_cell.length_a   1.000
_cell.length_b   1.000
_cell.length_c   1.000
_cell.angle_alpha   90.00
_cell.angle_beta   90.00
_cell.angle_gamma   90.00
#
_symmetry.space_group_name_H-M   'P 1'
#
loop_
_entity.id
_entity.type
_entity.pdbx_description
1 polymer ?
#
loop_
_entity_poly.entity_id
_entity_poly.type
_entity_poly.pdbx_seq_one_letter_code
_entity_poly.pdbx_strand_id
1 'polypeptide(L)'
;MGARVIGTVGPQGSGKTEVAKILESLGNPVVRMGDAVWEETRRRGLEVNEENVGRVAEDLRRVYGPAAVARLCIPIVEERRRTARGVMIDGIRSGKEVEEFRRAFGMDFRLIAVHADREVRFSRVTSRGREDDVRDEAEFEMKERREMGWGLGEAMDMADFSINNSGSLEDLRRRVEEIYPKLMGRGVRVRVEAEVRPTESQNKVEQAIRKVFPDLRLGMSGGRMAGGSGDIDSLSNLRRMLRQQAILDAARSIMISNLTENRTSFMINKQVAYVGRVSFTDGESPLGPITVTLEAEDPERLIDYLAPRTEGGKPVAEIEYL
;
A
#
# COMPACT_ATOMS: atom_id res chain seq x y z
N MET A 1 -15.22 -1.60 2.38
CA MET A 1 -13.84 -1.31 1.93
C MET A 1 -13.21 -0.45 3.00
N GLY A 2 -12.03 -0.82 3.52
CA GLY A 2 -11.36 -0.04 4.56
C GLY A 2 -10.71 1.23 3.99
N ALA A 3 -10.60 2.30 4.77
CA ALA A 3 -9.88 3.50 4.32
C ALA A 3 -8.42 3.19 3.95
N ARG A 4 -7.84 3.96 3.03
CA ARG A 4 -6.40 3.98 2.78
C ARG A 4 -5.63 4.31 4.06
N VAL A 5 -4.43 3.79 4.22
CA VAL A 5 -3.53 4.16 5.31
C VAL A 5 -2.24 4.68 4.67
N ILE A 6 -1.86 5.91 4.96
CA ILE A 6 -0.73 6.56 4.29
C ILE A 6 0.27 7.01 5.35
N GLY A 7 1.41 6.34 5.41
CA GLY A 7 2.53 6.72 6.27
C GLY A 7 3.42 7.78 5.64
N THR A 8 4.00 8.65 6.46
CA THR A 8 5.10 9.53 6.04
C THR A 8 6.37 9.21 6.81
N VAL A 9 7.49 9.13 6.10
CA VAL A 9 8.83 8.95 6.64
C VAL A 9 9.76 10.03 6.11
N GLY A 10 10.77 10.40 6.89
CA GLY A 10 11.80 11.34 6.48
C GLY A 10 12.53 11.95 7.67
N PRO A 11 13.70 12.57 7.46
CA PRO A 11 14.49 13.16 8.54
C PRO A 11 13.83 14.40 9.13
N GLN A 12 14.26 14.82 10.31
CA GLN A 12 13.80 16.09 10.90
C GLN A 12 14.02 17.28 9.93
N GLY A 13 13.08 18.22 9.94
CA GLY A 13 13.08 19.37 9.01
C GLY A 13 12.70 19.06 7.56
N SER A 14 12.45 17.79 7.18
CA SER A 14 12.11 17.46 5.78
C SER A 14 10.73 17.92 5.32
N GLY A 15 9.82 18.22 6.25
CA GLY A 15 8.45 18.66 5.95
C GLY A 15 7.40 17.56 5.91
N LYS A 16 7.71 16.35 6.40
CA LYS A 16 6.74 15.25 6.61
C LYS A 16 5.44 15.67 7.32
N THR A 17 5.53 16.45 8.40
CA THR A 17 4.35 16.99 9.09
C THR A 17 3.55 17.95 8.20
N GLU A 18 4.21 18.68 7.30
CA GLU A 18 3.52 19.59 6.36
C GLU A 18 2.79 18.81 5.26
N VAL A 19 3.39 17.73 4.75
CA VAL A 19 2.71 16.76 3.87
C VAL A 19 1.47 16.19 4.57
N ALA A 20 1.60 15.78 5.84
CA ALA A 20 0.46 15.27 6.61
C ALA A 20 -0.66 16.31 6.77
N LYS A 21 -0.34 17.59 7.01
CA LYS A 21 -1.34 18.68 7.07
C LYS A 21 -2.03 18.94 5.73
N ILE A 22 -1.28 18.93 4.62
CA ILE A 22 -1.88 19.10 3.29
C ILE A 22 -2.88 17.97 3.04
N LEU A 23 -2.50 16.72 3.33
CA LEU A 23 -3.39 15.56 3.19
C LEU A 23 -4.56 15.58 4.18
N GLU A 24 -4.37 16.13 5.38
CA GLU A 24 -5.44 16.40 6.35
C GLU A 24 -6.47 17.38 5.80
N SER A 25 -6.02 18.46 5.15
CA SER A 25 -6.91 19.43 4.49
C SER A 25 -7.73 18.83 3.34
N LEU A 26 -7.29 17.69 2.80
CA LEU A 26 -8.00 16.90 1.78
C LEU A 26 -8.96 15.85 2.39
N GLY A 27 -9.17 15.89 3.71
CA GLY A 27 -10.16 15.08 4.42
C GLY A 27 -9.63 13.77 5.04
N ASN A 28 -8.32 13.64 5.22
CA ASN A 28 -7.70 12.43 5.79
C ASN A 28 -7.21 12.67 7.22
N PRO A 29 -7.85 12.12 8.27
CA PRO A 29 -7.40 12.31 9.64
C PRO A 29 -5.96 11.83 9.86
N VAL A 30 -5.20 12.54 10.71
CA VAL A 30 -3.78 12.26 10.98
C VAL A 30 -3.57 11.63 12.35
N VAL A 31 -2.99 10.44 12.38
CA VAL A 31 -2.46 9.79 13.59
C VAL A 31 -0.98 10.12 13.69
N ARG A 32 -0.57 10.88 14.71
CA ARG A 32 0.84 11.16 14.97
C ARG A 32 1.38 10.09 15.88
N MET A 33 2.43 9.38 15.45
CA MET A 33 3.05 8.33 16.25
C MET A 33 3.65 8.86 17.57
N GLY A 34 4.07 10.12 17.58
CA GLY A 34 4.55 10.79 18.79
C GLY A 34 3.48 10.91 19.89
N ASP A 35 2.21 11.09 19.51
CA ASP A 35 1.11 11.24 20.48
C ASP A 35 0.96 9.97 21.33
N ALA A 36 1.11 8.79 20.71
CA ALA A 36 1.09 7.50 21.42
C ALA A 36 2.22 7.37 22.45
N VAL A 37 3.40 7.94 22.16
CA VAL A 37 4.52 7.97 23.11
C VAL A 37 4.23 8.96 24.24
N TRP A 38 3.62 10.11 23.95
CA TRP A 38 3.25 11.10 24.96
C TRP A 38 2.19 10.55 25.92
N GLU A 39 1.19 9.86 25.39
CA GLU A 39 0.18 9.17 26.20
C GLU A 39 0.81 8.09 27.08
N GLU A 40 1.73 7.29 26.56
CA GLU A 40 2.47 6.31 27.35
C GLU A 40 3.34 6.98 28.43
N THR A 41 3.96 8.12 28.12
CA THR A 41 4.77 8.90 29.08
C THR A 41 3.90 9.38 30.25
N ARG A 42 2.71 9.93 29.96
CA ARG A 42 1.72 10.31 31.00
C ARG A 42 1.24 9.10 31.79
N ARG A 43 0.98 7.97 31.13
CA ARG A 43 0.53 6.73 31.78
C ARG A 43 1.55 6.19 32.77
N ARG A 44 2.84 6.43 32.52
CA ARG A 44 3.96 6.11 33.43
C ARG A 44 4.16 7.13 34.56
N GLY A 45 3.34 8.16 34.65
CA GLY A 45 3.43 9.21 35.67
C GLY A 45 4.62 10.15 35.48
N LEU A 46 5.20 10.21 34.28
CA LEU A 46 6.32 11.10 33.97
C LEU A 46 5.80 12.45 33.43
N GLU A 47 6.53 13.53 33.72
CA GLU A 47 6.30 14.82 33.09
C GLU A 47 6.55 14.74 31.58
N VAL A 48 5.65 15.33 30.79
CA VAL A 48 5.77 15.34 29.33
C VAL A 48 6.75 16.44 28.92
N ASN A 49 8.01 16.05 28.77
CA ASN A 49 9.09 16.86 28.22
C ASN A 49 9.91 16.03 27.23
N GLU A 50 10.76 16.67 26.42
CA GLU A 50 11.50 16.00 25.34
C GLU A 50 12.38 14.85 25.85
N GLU A 51 13.05 15.05 26.99
CA GLU A 51 13.91 14.03 27.60
C GLU A 51 13.13 12.78 28.00
N ASN A 52 12.02 12.95 28.74
CA ASN A 52 11.18 11.84 29.18
C ASN A 52 10.51 11.13 27.99
N VAL A 53 10.01 11.88 27.01
CA VAL A 53 9.39 11.30 25.80
C VAL A 53 10.41 10.49 25.00
N GLY A 54 11.63 11.03 24.80
CA GLY A 54 12.71 10.31 24.13
C GLY A 54 13.08 9.02 24.85
N ARG A 55 13.22 9.08 26.19
CA ARG A 55 13.52 7.92 27.02
C ARG A 55 12.42 6.85 26.96
N VAL A 56 11.14 7.25 27.02
CA VAL A 56 10.01 6.32 26.91
C VAL A 56 9.93 5.69 25.52
N ALA A 57 10.19 6.46 24.46
CA ALA A 57 10.25 5.97 23.09
C ALA A 57 11.33 4.90 22.90
N GLU A 58 12.52 5.10 23.48
CA GLU A 58 13.61 4.13 23.45
C GLU A 58 13.28 2.89 24.29
N ASP A 59 12.71 3.07 25.48
CA ASP A 59 12.33 1.96 26.35
C ASP A 59 11.25 1.07 25.73
N LEU A 60 10.24 1.66 25.09
CA LEU A 60 9.24 0.93 24.33
C LEU A 60 9.88 0.04 23.26
N ARG A 61 10.86 0.57 22.52
CA ARG A 61 11.55 -0.17 21.46
C ARG A 61 12.48 -1.25 22.01
N ARG A 62 13.12 -0.99 23.15
CA ARG A 62 14.00 -1.95 23.83
C ARG A 62 13.21 -3.13 24.40
N VAL A 63 12.09 -2.86 25.07
CA VAL A 63 11.31 -3.87 25.79
C VAL A 63 10.36 -4.64 24.87
N TYR A 64 9.63 -3.92 24.01
CA TYR A 64 8.60 -4.52 23.15
C TYR A 64 9.05 -4.68 21.71
N GLY A 65 10.29 -4.31 21.37
CA GLY A 65 10.86 -4.43 20.04
C GLY A 65 10.70 -3.18 19.17
N PRO A 66 11.44 -3.10 18.05
CA PRO A 66 11.65 -1.88 17.27
C PRO A 66 10.39 -1.27 16.65
N ALA A 67 9.29 -2.02 16.58
CA ALA A 67 8.01 -1.59 16.02
C ALA A 67 6.91 -1.37 17.07
N ALA A 68 7.27 -1.28 18.36
CA ALA A 68 6.33 -1.10 19.45
C ALA A 68 5.39 0.10 19.26
N VAL A 69 5.92 1.26 18.81
CA VAL A 69 5.13 2.48 18.60
C VAL A 69 4.12 2.30 17.46
N ALA A 70 4.50 1.61 16.38
CA ALA A 70 3.56 1.29 15.30
C ALA A 70 2.39 0.44 15.82
N ARG A 71 2.66 -0.57 16.66
CA ARG A 71 1.61 -1.40 17.26
C ARG A 71 0.64 -0.62 18.15
N LEU A 72 1.11 0.39 18.86
CA LEU A 72 0.22 1.29 19.62
C LEU A 72 -0.70 2.11 18.71
N CYS A 73 -0.26 2.43 17.49
CA CYS A 73 -1.02 3.23 16.53
C CYS A 73 -2.06 2.42 15.73
N ILE A 74 -1.86 1.10 15.55
CA ILE A 74 -2.73 0.25 14.72
C ILE A 74 -4.20 0.35 15.15
N PRO A 75 -4.59 0.18 16.43
CA PRO A 75 -5.99 0.27 16.84
C PRO A 75 -6.61 1.65 16.58
N ILE A 76 -5.83 2.72 16.74
CA ILE A 76 -6.27 4.11 16.49
C ILE A 76 -6.56 4.32 15.00
N VAL A 77 -5.70 3.78 14.13
CA VAL A 77 -5.89 3.82 12.68
C VAL A 77 -7.11 2.98 12.27
N GLU A 78 -7.30 1.80 12.87
CA GLU A 78 -8.47 0.95 12.64
C GLU A 78 -9.79 1.62 13.00
N GLU A 79 -9.82 2.40 14.07
CA GLU A 79 -10.99 3.17 14.45
C GLU A 79 -11.28 4.27 13.42
N ARG A 80 -10.28 5.07 13.07
CA ARG A 80 -10.44 6.22 12.15
C ARG A 80 -10.79 5.79 10.73
N ARG A 81 -10.31 4.63 10.29
CA ARG A 81 -10.61 4.10 8.95
C ARG A 81 -12.04 3.58 8.76
N ARG A 82 -12.85 3.53 9.83
CA ARG A 82 -14.28 3.18 9.72
C ARG A 82 -15.11 4.26 9.02
N THR A 83 -14.70 5.52 9.13
CA THR A 83 -15.45 6.67 8.62
C THR A 83 -14.69 7.47 7.57
N ALA A 84 -13.35 7.42 7.58
CA ALA A 84 -12.52 8.16 6.62
C ALA A 84 -12.33 7.41 5.29
N ARG A 85 -11.94 8.15 4.24
CA ARG A 85 -11.48 7.56 2.97
C ARG A 85 -9.99 7.20 3.00
N GLY A 86 -9.22 7.91 3.80
CA GLY A 86 -7.81 7.62 4.10
C GLY A 86 -7.44 8.09 5.50
N VAL A 87 -6.41 7.51 6.09
CA VAL A 87 -5.85 7.88 7.41
C VAL A 87 -4.35 8.06 7.25
N MET A 88 -3.84 9.20 7.70
CA MET A 88 -2.41 9.51 7.66
C MET A 88 -1.72 9.02 8.92
N ILE A 89 -0.50 8.50 8.79
CA ILE A 89 0.39 8.18 9.91
C ILE A 89 1.62 9.07 9.77
N ASP A 90 1.75 10.06 10.65
CA ASP A 90 2.94 10.92 10.73
C ASP A 90 3.91 10.38 11.78
N GLY A 91 5.19 10.28 11.43
CA GLY A 91 6.24 9.98 12.38
C GLY A 91 6.85 8.58 12.31
N ILE A 92 6.75 7.88 11.17
CA ILE A 92 7.47 6.60 10.99
C ILE A 92 8.99 6.86 11.05
N ARG A 93 9.72 5.95 11.71
CA ARG A 93 11.15 6.07 12.00
C ARG A 93 11.97 4.80 11.75
N SER A 94 11.36 3.65 11.51
CA SER A 94 12.10 2.40 11.24
C SER A 94 11.44 1.51 10.18
N GLY A 95 12.25 0.73 9.47
CA GLY A 95 11.73 -0.28 8.52
C GLY A 95 10.82 -1.30 9.22
N LYS A 96 11.10 -1.62 10.48
CA LYS A 96 10.24 -2.49 11.31
C LYS A 96 8.86 -1.91 11.59
N GLU A 97 8.74 -0.60 11.77
CA GLU A 97 7.43 0.05 11.87
C GLU A 97 6.67 -0.03 10.54
N VAL A 98 7.36 0.13 9.40
CA VAL A 98 6.78 -0.05 8.06
C VAL A 98 6.29 -1.48 7.86
N GLU A 99 7.09 -2.48 8.23
CA GLU A 99 6.71 -3.90 8.16
C GLU A 99 5.45 -4.19 9.00
N GLU A 100 5.34 -3.64 10.21
CA GLU A 100 4.14 -3.85 11.04
C GLU A 100 2.90 -3.19 10.43
N PHE A 101 3.01 -1.98 9.88
CA PHE A 101 1.87 -1.34 9.21
C PHE A 101 1.47 -2.08 7.92
N ARG A 102 2.44 -2.57 7.15
CA ARG A 102 2.18 -3.45 6.00
C ARG A 102 1.51 -4.75 6.42
N ARG A 103 1.96 -5.38 7.52
CA ARG A 103 1.30 -6.59 8.05
C ARG A 103 -0.14 -6.32 8.48
N ALA A 104 -0.39 -5.18 9.12
CA ALA A 104 -1.71 -4.83 9.65
C ALA A 104 -2.73 -4.41 8.58
N PHE A 105 -2.28 -3.65 7.58
CA PHE A 105 -3.17 -3.00 6.61
C PHE A 105 -2.99 -3.51 5.18
N GLY A 106 -1.99 -4.35 4.93
CA GLY A 106 -1.71 -4.96 3.64
C GLY A 106 -1.68 -3.94 2.52
N MET A 107 -2.52 -4.18 1.52
CA MET A 107 -2.66 -3.36 0.33
C MET A 107 -3.21 -1.96 0.58
N ASP A 108 -3.85 -1.71 1.72
CA ASP A 108 -4.38 -0.38 2.05
C ASP A 108 -3.27 0.58 2.50
N PHE A 109 -2.10 0.08 2.92
CA PHE A 109 -0.97 0.90 3.37
C PHE A 109 -0.08 1.39 2.23
N ARG A 110 0.26 2.68 2.24
CA ARG A 110 1.25 3.33 1.37
C ARG A 110 2.22 4.15 2.22
N LEU A 111 3.47 4.25 1.80
CA LEU A 111 4.50 5.04 2.46
C LEU A 111 5.05 6.13 1.54
N ILE A 112 5.13 7.35 2.06
CA ILE A 112 5.74 8.51 1.38
C ILE A 112 7.05 8.87 2.09
N ALA A 113 8.16 8.81 1.37
CA ALA A 113 9.43 9.39 1.82
C ALA A 113 9.47 10.89 1.48
N VAL A 114 9.77 11.72 2.47
CA VAL A 114 9.91 13.17 2.30
C VAL A 114 11.37 13.55 2.54
N HIS A 115 12.03 14.02 1.50
CA HIS A 115 13.43 14.43 1.48
C HIS A 115 13.54 15.95 1.43
N ALA A 116 14.64 16.49 1.96
CA ALA A 116 15.07 17.85 1.72
C ALA A 116 16.57 17.94 2.00
N ASP A 117 17.26 18.88 1.35
CA ASP A 117 18.70 19.06 1.52
C ASP A 117 19.05 19.42 2.97
N ARG A 118 20.23 18.98 3.44
CA ARG A 118 20.63 19.12 4.85
C ARG A 118 20.58 20.58 5.29
N GLU A 119 21.08 21.48 4.47
CA GLU A 119 21.13 22.93 4.72
C GLU A 119 19.72 23.53 4.82
N VAL A 120 18.81 23.08 3.95
CA VAL A 120 17.39 23.49 3.98
C VAL A 120 16.70 22.96 5.24
N ARG A 121 16.98 21.72 5.65
CA ARG A 121 16.41 21.16 6.90
C ARG A 121 16.96 21.88 8.12
N PHE A 122 18.25 22.12 8.19
CA PHE A 122 18.90 22.81 9.31
C PHE A 122 18.34 24.23 9.48
N SER A 123 18.25 25.00 8.40
CA SER A 123 17.64 26.34 8.43
C SER A 123 16.17 26.32 8.87
N ARG A 124 15.39 25.32 8.42
CA ARG A 124 13.99 25.17 8.85
C ARG A 124 13.87 24.87 10.33
N VAL A 125 14.64 23.91 10.86
CA VAL A 125 14.55 23.53 12.28
C VAL A 125 14.99 24.70 13.17
N THR A 126 16.06 25.41 12.80
CA THR A 126 16.53 26.58 13.59
C THR A 126 15.58 27.78 13.54
N SER A 127 14.82 27.96 12.45
CA SER A 127 13.92 29.11 12.28
C SER A 127 12.49 28.90 12.79
N ARG A 128 12.11 27.67 13.13
CA ARG A 128 10.70 27.27 13.33
C ARG A 128 10.18 27.51 14.75
N GLY A 129 11.06 27.57 15.75
CA GLY A 129 10.73 27.99 17.11
C GLY A 129 9.80 27.06 17.89
N ARG A 130 9.78 25.75 17.60
CA ARG A 130 9.15 24.74 18.47
C ARG A 130 9.99 24.51 19.72
N GLU A 131 9.34 24.05 20.80
CA GLU A 131 10.02 23.67 22.05
C GLU A 131 11.08 22.57 21.86
N ASP A 132 10.94 21.72 20.84
CA ASP A 132 11.84 20.62 20.48
C ASP A 132 12.79 20.92 19.31
N ASP A 133 12.85 22.17 18.82
CA ASP A 133 13.75 22.56 17.73
C ASP A 133 15.20 22.72 18.21
N VAL A 134 16.15 22.37 17.32
CA VAL A 134 17.59 22.39 17.62
C VAL A 134 18.12 23.82 17.71
N ARG A 135 18.99 24.06 18.70
CA ARG A 135 19.59 25.39 18.93
C ARG A 135 20.91 25.58 18.19
N ASP A 136 21.60 24.49 17.88
CA ASP A 136 22.88 24.49 17.19
C ASP A 136 23.06 23.26 16.28
N GLU A 137 24.14 23.27 15.50
CA GLU A 137 24.47 22.21 14.55
C GLU A 137 24.82 20.88 15.25
N ALA A 138 25.41 20.92 16.44
CA ALA A 138 25.76 19.71 17.17
C ALA A 138 24.51 18.95 17.63
N GLU A 139 23.50 19.66 18.12
CA GLU A 139 22.21 19.09 18.50
C GLU A 139 21.47 18.51 17.27
N PHE A 140 21.52 19.21 16.13
CA PHE A 140 20.98 18.71 14.86
C PHE A 140 21.60 17.38 14.45
N GLU A 141 22.92 17.28 14.46
CA GLU A 141 23.62 16.03 14.13
C GLU A 141 23.31 14.90 15.11
N MET A 142 23.18 15.22 16.39
CA MET A 142 22.85 14.23 17.42
C MET A 142 21.47 13.61 17.15
N LYS A 143 20.47 14.44 16.82
CA LYS A 143 19.13 13.97 16.45
C LYS A 143 19.15 13.18 15.14
N GLU A 144 19.91 13.60 14.14
CA GLU A 144 20.09 12.85 12.87
C GLU A 144 20.69 11.46 13.12
N ARG A 145 21.77 11.37 13.91
CA ARG A 145 22.41 10.10 14.28
C ARG A 145 21.43 9.18 15.01
N ARG A 146 20.61 9.73 15.91
CA ARG A 146 19.59 8.98 16.64
C ARG A 146 18.50 8.44 15.69
N GLU A 147 17.96 9.27 14.80
CA GLU A 147 16.94 8.83 13.83
C GLU A 147 17.50 7.75 12.89
N MET A 148 18.74 7.89 12.42
CA MET A 148 19.42 6.86 11.63
C MET A 148 19.63 5.57 12.42
N GLY A 149 20.00 5.67 13.70
CA GLY A 149 20.14 4.53 14.61
C GLY A 149 18.85 3.75 14.84
N TRP A 150 17.69 4.37 14.65
CA TRP A 150 16.38 3.69 14.69
C TRP A 150 16.04 2.93 13.40
N GLY A 151 16.79 3.13 12.32
CA GLY A 151 16.51 2.52 11.02
C GLY A 151 15.74 3.42 10.04
N LEU A 152 15.88 4.74 10.17
CA LEU A 152 15.22 5.70 9.27
C LEU A 152 15.59 5.45 7.80
N GLY A 153 16.86 5.15 7.50
CA GLY A 153 17.31 4.87 6.13
C GLY A 153 16.57 3.71 5.49
N GLU A 154 16.49 2.55 6.18
CA GLU A 154 15.73 1.38 5.74
C GLU A 154 14.25 1.73 5.48
N ALA A 155 13.64 2.52 6.37
CA ALA A 155 12.25 2.95 6.22
C ALA A 155 12.05 3.83 4.97
N MET A 156 13.01 4.71 4.65
CA MET A 156 12.96 5.55 3.46
C MET A 156 13.11 4.73 2.17
N ASP A 157 13.98 3.72 2.16
CA ASP A 157 14.18 2.81 1.02
C ASP A 157 12.93 1.95 0.73
N MET A 158 12.07 1.74 1.73
CA MET A 158 10.82 1.01 1.58
C MET A 158 9.67 1.85 1.01
N ALA A 159 9.83 3.15 0.77
CA ALA A 159 8.75 4.04 0.39
C ALA A 159 8.17 3.75 -1.00
N ASP A 160 6.85 3.87 -1.14
CA ASP A 160 6.14 3.71 -2.41
C ASP A 160 6.22 4.99 -3.26
N PHE A 161 6.30 6.15 -2.60
CA PHE A 161 6.42 7.46 -3.23
C PHE A 161 7.51 8.29 -2.54
N SER A 162 8.17 9.16 -3.31
CA SER A 162 9.16 10.09 -2.78
C SER A 162 8.82 11.53 -3.17
N ILE A 163 8.97 12.45 -2.22
CA ILE A 163 8.81 13.89 -2.42
C ILE A 163 10.12 14.58 -2.05
N ASN A 164 10.68 15.33 -2.99
CA ASN A 164 11.73 16.30 -2.69
C ASN A 164 11.10 17.65 -2.29
N ASN A 165 11.34 18.06 -1.05
CA ASN A 165 10.89 19.29 -0.43
C ASN A 165 12.04 20.28 -0.19
N SER A 166 12.96 20.43 -1.13
CA SER A 166 13.95 21.53 -1.13
C SER A 166 13.41 22.84 -1.70
N GLY A 167 12.23 22.83 -2.34
CA GLY A 167 11.58 24.00 -2.93
C GLY A 167 10.69 24.80 -1.96
N SER A 168 9.76 25.56 -2.53
CA SER A 168 8.79 26.36 -1.77
C SER A 168 7.65 25.52 -1.18
N LEU A 169 6.88 26.09 -0.25
CA LEU A 169 5.67 25.44 0.28
C LEU A 169 4.62 25.20 -0.80
N GLU A 170 4.55 26.07 -1.81
CA GLU A 170 3.64 25.91 -2.95
C GLU A 170 4.07 24.74 -3.85
N ASP A 171 5.38 24.56 -4.06
CA ASP A 171 5.92 23.39 -4.76
C ASP A 171 5.61 22.09 -4.02
N LEU A 172 5.73 22.10 -2.68
CA LEU A 172 5.36 20.96 -1.85
C LEU A 172 3.88 20.64 -2.02
N ARG A 173 3.01 21.65 -1.94
CA ARG A 173 1.57 21.51 -2.08
C ARG A 173 1.21 20.90 -3.44
N ARG A 174 1.74 21.44 -4.53
CA ARG A 174 1.53 20.94 -5.89
C ARG A 174 1.94 19.47 -6.01
N ARG A 175 3.14 19.10 -5.53
CA ARG A 175 3.63 17.71 -5.55
C ARG A 175 2.73 16.76 -4.75
N VAL A 176 2.24 17.18 -3.58
CA VAL A 176 1.33 16.38 -2.77
C VAL A 176 -0.01 16.20 -3.49
N GLU A 177 -0.57 17.27 -4.07
CA GLU A 177 -1.81 17.21 -4.83
C GLU A 177 -1.70 16.33 -6.09
N GLU A 178 -0.54 16.33 -6.77
CA GLU A 178 -0.27 15.45 -7.91
C GLU A 178 -0.24 13.96 -7.54
N ILE A 179 0.37 13.60 -6.40
CA ILE A 179 0.45 12.20 -5.97
C ILE A 179 -0.81 11.73 -5.23
N TYR A 180 -1.64 12.64 -4.71
CA TYR A 180 -2.79 12.30 -3.88
C TYR A 180 -3.77 11.32 -4.56
N PRO A 181 -4.17 11.50 -5.83
CA PRO A 181 -5.00 10.52 -6.52
C PRO A 181 -4.36 9.13 -6.58
N LYS A 182 -3.03 9.03 -6.70
CA LYS A 182 -2.28 7.77 -6.76
C LYS A 182 -2.20 7.08 -5.40
N LEU A 183 -1.98 7.86 -4.34
CA LEU A 183 -2.03 7.39 -2.95
C LEU A 183 -3.41 6.84 -2.59
N MET A 184 -4.46 7.51 -3.06
CA MET A 184 -5.84 7.11 -2.82
C MET A 184 -6.30 5.99 -3.75
N GLY A 185 -5.73 5.92 -4.95
CA GLY A 185 -6.04 4.96 -5.99
C GLY A 185 -5.78 3.53 -5.52
N ARG A 186 -6.83 2.71 -5.53
CA ARG A 186 -6.72 1.24 -5.55
C ARG A 186 -6.38 0.87 -6.97
N GLY A 187 -5.07 0.93 -7.27
CA GLY A 187 -4.51 1.00 -8.63
C GLY A 187 -4.69 -0.24 -9.50
N VAL A 188 -5.83 -0.95 -9.38
CA VAL A 188 -6.24 -2.01 -10.30
C VAL A 188 -7.74 -1.96 -10.54
N ARG A 189 -8.14 -1.88 -11.81
CA ARG A 189 -9.50 -2.18 -12.26
C ARG A 189 -9.52 -3.58 -12.85
N VAL A 190 -10.31 -4.45 -12.24
CA VAL A 190 -10.58 -5.80 -12.71
C VAL A 190 -11.92 -5.81 -13.42
N ARG A 191 -11.95 -6.37 -14.63
CA ARG A 191 -13.19 -6.68 -15.35
C ARG A 191 -13.17 -8.13 -15.77
N VAL A 192 -14.29 -8.81 -15.55
CA VAL A 192 -14.50 -10.20 -15.95
C VAL A 192 -15.78 -10.29 -16.75
N GLU A 193 -15.72 -10.96 -17.91
CA GLU A 193 -16.86 -11.12 -18.81
C GLU A 193 -16.91 -12.56 -19.35
N ALA A 194 -18.10 -13.12 -19.47
CA ALA A 194 -18.33 -14.42 -20.12
C ALA A 194 -19.64 -14.41 -20.89
N GLU A 195 -19.62 -14.97 -22.10
CA GLU A 195 -20.85 -15.27 -22.84
C GLU A 195 -21.62 -16.39 -22.11
N VAL A 196 -22.95 -16.28 -22.07
CA VAL A 196 -23.85 -17.34 -21.62
C VAL A 196 -24.65 -17.81 -22.82
N ARG A 197 -24.20 -18.92 -23.43
CA ARG A 197 -24.86 -19.45 -24.62
C ARG A 197 -26.23 -20.03 -24.27
N PRO A 198 -27.17 -20.12 -25.23
CA PRO A 198 -28.53 -20.62 -24.98
C PRO A 198 -28.59 -22.03 -24.37
N THR A 199 -27.59 -22.86 -24.63
CA THR A 199 -27.47 -24.22 -24.11
C THR A 199 -26.79 -24.30 -22.74
N GLU A 200 -26.34 -23.17 -22.19
CA GLU A 200 -25.67 -23.09 -20.90
C GLU A 200 -26.62 -22.67 -19.78
N SER A 201 -26.29 -23.10 -18.57
CA SER A 201 -26.95 -22.59 -17.38
C SER A 201 -26.25 -21.33 -16.90
N GLN A 202 -27.01 -20.23 -16.80
CA GLN A 202 -26.55 -18.97 -16.18
C GLN A 202 -25.88 -19.21 -14.82
N ASN A 203 -26.49 -20.02 -13.95
CA ASN A 203 -25.95 -20.31 -12.61
C ASN A 203 -24.59 -21.04 -12.68
N LYS A 204 -24.38 -21.92 -13.67
CA LYS A 204 -23.10 -22.60 -13.85
C LYS A 204 -22.01 -21.64 -14.33
N VAL A 205 -22.35 -20.71 -15.22
CA VAL A 205 -21.42 -19.65 -15.65
C VAL A 205 -21.05 -18.75 -14.47
N GLU A 206 -22.03 -18.35 -13.66
CA GLU A 206 -21.79 -17.57 -12.44
C GLU A 206 -20.86 -18.28 -11.47
N GLN A 207 -21.13 -19.57 -11.21
CA GLN A 207 -20.28 -20.40 -10.35
C GLN A 207 -18.86 -20.51 -10.89
N ALA A 208 -18.66 -20.63 -12.21
CA ALA A 208 -17.33 -20.67 -12.81
C ALA A 208 -16.56 -19.36 -12.55
N ILE A 209 -17.20 -18.20 -12.74
CA ILE A 209 -16.58 -16.90 -12.44
C ILE A 209 -16.29 -16.79 -10.94
N ARG A 210 -17.26 -17.09 -10.06
CA ARG A 210 -17.09 -16.97 -8.60
C ARG A 210 -16.04 -17.90 -8.02
N LYS A 211 -15.79 -19.07 -8.62
CA LYS A 211 -14.71 -19.96 -8.19
C LYS A 211 -13.32 -19.37 -8.40
N VAL A 212 -13.17 -18.43 -9.34
CA VAL A 212 -11.91 -17.71 -9.57
C VAL A 212 -11.93 -16.34 -8.90
N PHE A 213 -13.08 -15.65 -8.91
CA PHE A 213 -13.28 -14.29 -8.41
C PHE A 213 -14.50 -14.21 -7.47
N PRO A 214 -14.38 -14.66 -6.22
CA PRO A 214 -15.52 -14.85 -5.31
C PRO A 214 -16.23 -13.54 -4.95
N ASP A 215 -15.47 -12.45 -4.82
CA ASP A 215 -15.96 -11.16 -4.30
C ASP A 215 -16.51 -10.23 -5.38
N LEU A 216 -16.52 -10.64 -6.65
CA LEU A 216 -17.07 -9.83 -7.72
C LEU A 216 -18.61 -9.77 -7.65
N ARG A 217 -19.13 -8.55 -7.83
CA ARG A 217 -20.54 -8.34 -8.12
C ARG A 217 -20.77 -8.59 -9.61
N LEU A 218 -21.57 -9.61 -9.90
CA LEU A 218 -21.87 -10.05 -11.26
C LEU A 218 -23.28 -9.59 -11.65
N GLY A 219 -23.44 -9.20 -12.91
CA GLY A 219 -24.70 -8.85 -13.54
C GLY A 219 -24.82 -9.49 -14.91
N MET A 220 -26.06 -9.68 -15.37
CA MET A 220 -26.37 -10.21 -16.70
C MET A 220 -26.89 -9.08 -17.58
N SER A 221 -26.35 -8.97 -18.80
CA SER A 221 -26.88 -8.08 -19.84
C SER A 221 -26.53 -8.61 -21.22
N GLY A 222 -27.50 -8.63 -22.15
CA GLY A 222 -27.27 -8.99 -23.55
C GLY A 222 -26.64 -10.38 -23.77
N GLY A 223 -27.03 -11.38 -22.98
CA GLY A 223 -26.47 -12.74 -23.06
C GLY A 223 -25.04 -12.86 -22.52
N ARG A 224 -24.52 -11.84 -21.84
CA ARG A 224 -23.22 -11.86 -21.18
C ARG A 224 -23.36 -11.66 -19.68
N MET A 225 -22.60 -12.44 -18.94
CA MET A 225 -22.36 -12.23 -17.53
C MET A 225 -21.09 -11.42 -17.36
N ALA A 226 -21.17 -10.31 -16.65
CA ALA A 226 -20.04 -9.42 -16.43
C ALA A 226 -19.98 -8.95 -14.97
N GLY A 227 -18.79 -8.63 -14.53
CA GLY A 227 -18.57 -7.96 -13.26
C GLY A 227 -17.20 -7.30 -13.21
N GLY A 228 -16.95 -6.57 -12.13
CA GLY A 228 -15.67 -5.92 -11.96
C GLY A 228 -15.46 -5.41 -10.55
N SER A 229 -14.24 -4.99 -10.30
CA SER A 229 -13.79 -4.43 -9.04
C SER A 229 -12.76 -3.35 -9.31
N GLY A 230 -12.71 -2.32 -8.47
CA GLY A 230 -11.58 -1.40 -8.38
C GLY A 230 -10.59 -1.81 -7.29
N ASP A 231 -10.63 -3.07 -6.86
CA ASP A 231 -9.89 -3.56 -5.70
C ASP A 231 -9.03 -4.77 -6.10
N ILE A 232 -7.75 -4.68 -5.80
CA ILE A 232 -6.77 -5.73 -6.05
C ILE A 232 -7.11 -7.02 -5.30
N ASP A 233 -7.75 -6.92 -4.13
CA ASP A 233 -8.12 -8.08 -3.32
C ASP A 233 -9.06 -9.04 -4.06
N SER A 234 -9.80 -8.54 -5.06
CA SER A 234 -10.61 -9.38 -5.95
C SER A 234 -9.78 -10.37 -6.77
N LEU A 235 -8.45 -10.19 -6.86
CA LEU A 235 -7.50 -11.10 -7.50
C LEU A 235 -6.83 -12.08 -6.53
N SER A 236 -7.04 -11.97 -5.21
CA SER A 236 -6.35 -12.80 -4.21
C SER A 236 -6.58 -14.30 -4.43
N ASN A 237 -7.80 -14.69 -4.81
CA ASN A 237 -8.11 -16.08 -5.11
C ASN A 237 -7.44 -16.57 -6.39
N LEU A 238 -7.45 -15.78 -7.47
CA LEU A 238 -6.68 -16.08 -8.69
C LEU A 238 -5.19 -16.24 -8.36
N ARG A 239 -4.59 -15.28 -7.65
CA ARG A 239 -3.18 -15.29 -7.23
C ARG A 239 -2.81 -16.58 -6.49
N ARG A 240 -3.66 -17.03 -5.57
CA ARG A 240 -3.52 -18.30 -4.85
C ARG A 240 -3.59 -19.51 -5.78
N MET A 241 -4.54 -19.53 -6.72
CA MET A 241 -4.71 -20.64 -7.68
C MET A 241 -3.51 -20.78 -8.61
N LEU A 242 -2.93 -19.68 -9.10
CA LEU A 242 -1.74 -19.72 -9.97
C LEU A 242 -0.56 -20.42 -9.28
N ARG A 243 -0.38 -20.17 -7.98
CA ARG A 243 0.66 -20.80 -7.15
C ARG A 243 0.35 -22.27 -6.91
N GLN A 244 -0.86 -22.59 -6.41
CA GLN A 244 -1.24 -23.96 -6.07
C GLN A 244 -1.21 -24.91 -7.26
N GLN A 245 -1.49 -24.41 -8.46
CA GLN A 245 -1.46 -25.20 -9.69
C GLN A 245 -0.10 -25.20 -10.39
N ALA A 246 0.91 -24.49 -9.84
CA ALA A 246 2.24 -24.34 -10.44
C ALA A 246 2.21 -23.84 -11.90
N ILE A 247 1.35 -22.84 -12.20
CA ILE A 247 1.17 -22.27 -13.55
C ILE A 247 1.64 -20.81 -13.66
N LEU A 248 2.57 -20.38 -12.80
CA LEU A 248 3.06 -19.00 -12.75
C LEU A 248 3.72 -18.59 -14.08
N ASP A 249 4.56 -19.44 -14.67
CA ASP A 249 5.28 -19.12 -15.91
C ASP A 249 4.32 -18.93 -17.08
N ALA A 250 3.31 -19.79 -17.20
CA ALA A 250 2.27 -19.68 -18.22
C ALA A 250 1.43 -18.40 -18.03
N ALA A 251 0.98 -18.14 -16.79
CA ALA A 251 0.22 -16.94 -16.46
C ALA A 251 1.01 -15.67 -16.79
N ARG A 252 2.28 -15.62 -16.38
CA ARG A 252 3.18 -14.50 -16.63
C ARG A 252 3.39 -14.28 -18.12
N SER A 253 3.72 -15.33 -18.86
CA SER A 253 3.96 -15.25 -20.30
C SER A 253 2.76 -14.66 -21.03
N ILE A 254 1.54 -15.12 -20.71
CA ILE A 254 0.31 -14.63 -21.34
C ILE A 254 -0.01 -13.19 -20.95
N MET A 255 0.18 -12.81 -19.68
CA MET A 255 -0.08 -11.43 -19.26
C MET A 255 0.92 -10.45 -19.89
N ILE A 256 2.19 -10.84 -20.04
CA ILE A 256 3.22 -10.03 -20.71
C ILE A 256 2.94 -9.93 -22.21
N SER A 257 2.57 -11.03 -22.88
CA SER A 257 2.31 -11.00 -24.32
C SER A 257 1.10 -10.13 -24.70
N ASN A 258 0.18 -9.91 -23.75
CA ASN A 258 -1.01 -9.08 -23.93
C ASN A 258 -0.90 -7.74 -23.18
N LEU A 259 0.29 -7.34 -22.77
CA LEU A 259 0.53 -6.09 -22.08
C LEU A 259 0.39 -4.92 -23.05
N THR A 260 -0.30 -3.88 -22.60
CA THR A 260 -0.38 -2.56 -23.23
C THR A 260 -0.05 -1.50 -22.17
N GLU A 261 -0.03 -0.22 -22.53
CA GLU A 261 0.43 0.88 -21.67
C GLU A 261 -0.12 0.84 -20.24
N ASN A 262 -1.42 0.57 -20.06
CA ASN A 262 -2.08 0.60 -18.75
C ASN A 262 -2.92 -0.64 -18.43
N ARG A 263 -2.80 -1.71 -19.23
CA ARG A 263 -3.62 -2.92 -19.04
C ARG A 263 -3.00 -4.18 -19.61
N THR A 264 -3.43 -5.30 -19.06
CA THR A 264 -3.24 -6.65 -19.63
C THR A 264 -4.58 -7.39 -19.67
N SER A 265 -4.73 -8.32 -20.60
CA SER A 265 -5.93 -9.14 -20.70
C SER A 265 -5.60 -10.59 -21.06
N PHE A 266 -6.38 -11.52 -20.53
CA PHE A 266 -6.23 -12.94 -20.80
C PHE A 266 -7.59 -13.65 -20.72
N MET A 267 -7.64 -14.84 -21.30
CA MET A 267 -8.84 -15.68 -21.30
C MET A 267 -8.57 -16.95 -20.50
N ILE A 268 -9.55 -17.37 -19.70
CA ILE A 268 -9.51 -18.64 -18.97
C ILE A 268 -10.66 -19.55 -19.43
N ASN A 269 -10.39 -20.85 -19.43
CA ASN A 269 -11.37 -21.85 -19.82
C ASN A 269 -12.51 -21.91 -18.77
N LYS A 270 -13.72 -21.59 -19.22
CA LYS A 270 -14.93 -21.51 -18.38
C LYS A 270 -15.30 -22.84 -17.72
N GLN A 271 -15.10 -23.97 -18.41
CA GLN A 271 -15.40 -25.30 -17.87
C GLN A 271 -14.37 -25.72 -16.81
N VAL A 272 -13.10 -25.37 -17.00
CA VAL A 272 -12.04 -25.61 -16.02
C VAL A 272 -12.26 -24.74 -14.78
N ALA A 273 -12.65 -23.48 -14.96
CA ALA A 273 -13.06 -22.59 -13.87
C ALA A 273 -14.24 -23.16 -13.08
N TYR A 274 -15.23 -23.75 -13.75
CA TYR A 274 -16.36 -24.41 -13.10
C TYR A 274 -15.94 -25.56 -12.16
N VAL A 275 -14.86 -26.28 -12.44
CA VAL A 275 -14.34 -27.33 -11.53
C VAL A 275 -13.37 -26.78 -10.48
N GLY A 276 -13.18 -25.46 -10.42
CA GLY A 276 -12.33 -24.80 -9.41
C GLY A 276 -10.85 -24.79 -9.77
N ARG A 277 -10.52 -24.77 -11.07
CA ARG A 277 -9.15 -24.69 -11.59
C ARG A 277 -9.00 -23.53 -12.57
N VAL A 278 -7.77 -23.08 -12.79
CA VAL A 278 -7.45 -22.09 -13.83
C VAL A 278 -6.69 -22.77 -14.96
N SER A 279 -7.14 -22.57 -16.20
CA SER A 279 -6.43 -22.91 -17.43
C SER A 279 -6.62 -21.77 -18.40
N PHE A 280 -5.53 -21.26 -18.95
CA PHE A 280 -5.58 -20.22 -19.98
C PHE A 280 -5.98 -20.82 -21.33
N THR A 281 -6.51 -19.97 -22.22
CA THR A 281 -6.93 -20.32 -23.58
C THR A 281 -6.72 -19.11 -24.50
N ASP A 282 -6.58 -19.35 -25.79
CA ASP A 282 -6.56 -18.38 -26.89
C ASP A 282 -7.96 -17.99 -27.38
N GLY A 283 -9.01 -18.53 -26.77
CA GLY A 283 -10.42 -18.28 -27.13
C GLY A 283 -11.11 -19.50 -27.74
N GLU A 284 -10.36 -20.54 -28.11
CA GLU A 284 -10.91 -21.81 -28.58
C GLU A 284 -11.44 -22.65 -27.40
N SER A 285 -12.66 -22.33 -26.97
CA SER A 285 -13.40 -23.15 -26.00
C SER A 285 -14.81 -23.44 -26.52
N PRO A 286 -15.32 -24.69 -26.42
CA PRO A 286 -16.66 -25.06 -26.92
C PRO A 286 -17.79 -24.19 -26.37
N LEU A 287 -17.61 -23.63 -25.17
CA LEU A 287 -18.60 -22.77 -24.52
C LEU A 287 -18.14 -21.30 -24.46
N GLY A 288 -17.03 -20.96 -25.09
CA GLY A 288 -16.39 -19.66 -24.94
C GLY A 288 -15.66 -19.50 -23.59
N PRO A 289 -14.70 -18.57 -23.52
CA PRO A 289 -13.89 -18.34 -22.33
C PRO A 289 -14.57 -17.39 -21.32
N ILE A 290 -13.96 -17.28 -20.15
CA ILE A 290 -14.09 -16.12 -19.28
C ILE A 290 -12.94 -15.16 -19.65
N THR A 291 -13.27 -13.97 -20.12
CA THR A 291 -12.30 -12.91 -20.43
C THR A 291 -12.02 -12.09 -19.19
N VAL A 292 -10.74 -11.87 -18.88
CA VAL A 292 -10.29 -11.06 -17.75
C VAL A 292 -9.48 -9.88 -18.30
N THR A 293 -9.82 -8.68 -17.88
CA THR A 293 -9.08 -7.45 -18.19
C THR A 293 -8.67 -6.79 -16.90
N LEU A 294 -7.37 -6.49 -16.79
CA LEU A 294 -6.77 -5.84 -15.64
C LEU A 294 -6.16 -4.51 -16.09
N GLU A 295 -6.62 -3.40 -15.55
CA GLU A 295 -6.04 -2.07 -15.80
C GLU A 295 -5.35 -1.58 -14.53
N ALA A 296 -4.15 -1.03 -14.65
CA ALA A 296 -3.35 -0.52 -13.52
C ALA A 296 -2.49 0.66 -13.97
N GLU A 297 -2.04 1.49 -13.03
CA GLU A 297 -1.04 2.52 -13.32
C GLU A 297 0.32 1.90 -13.69
N ASP A 298 0.67 0.80 -13.02
CA ASP A 298 1.84 -0.02 -13.32
C ASP A 298 1.41 -1.49 -13.56
N PRO A 299 1.03 -1.84 -14.81
CA PRO A 299 0.58 -3.18 -15.13
C PRO A 299 1.71 -4.23 -15.08
N GLU A 300 2.98 -3.84 -15.21
CA GLU A 300 4.12 -4.75 -15.06
C GLU A 300 4.27 -5.21 -13.60
N ARG A 301 4.22 -4.26 -12.66
CA ARG A 301 4.23 -4.57 -11.23
C ARG A 301 3.03 -5.46 -10.88
N LEU A 302 1.85 -5.21 -11.44
CA LEU A 302 0.67 -6.06 -11.25
C LEU A 302 0.91 -7.50 -11.70
N ILE A 303 1.59 -7.68 -12.84
CA ILE A 303 1.98 -9.00 -13.32
C ILE A 303 2.97 -9.65 -12.34
N ASP A 304 3.96 -8.92 -11.85
CA ASP A 304 4.91 -9.43 -10.85
C ASP A 304 4.23 -9.85 -9.53
N TYR A 305 3.19 -9.15 -9.11
CA TYR A 305 2.36 -9.51 -7.95
C TYR A 305 1.56 -10.81 -8.17
N LEU A 306 0.90 -10.94 -9.33
CA LEU A 306 0.07 -12.09 -9.66
C LEU A 306 0.92 -13.33 -9.97
N ALA A 307 1.92 -13.16 -10.82
CA ALA A 307 2.77 -14.20 -11.41
C ALA A 307 4.25 -13.74 -11.44
N PRO A 308 4.95 -13.77 -10.29
CA PRO A 308 6.38 -13.43 -10.23
C PRO A 308 7.23 -14.37 -11.10
N ARG A 309 8.43 -13.92 -11.47
CA ARG A 309 9.41 -14.78 -12.16
C ARG A 309 9.74 -15.99 -11.29
N THR A 310 9.93 -17.15 -11.91
CA THR A 310 10.27 -18.38 -11.19
C THR A 310 11.62 -18.96 -11.62
N GLU A 311 12.25 -19.70 -10.72
CA GLU A 311 13.38 -20.57 -10.99
C GLU A 311 13.05 -21.96 -10.40
N GLY A 312 13.09 -23.00 -11.24
CA GLY A 312 12.64 -24.35 -10.84
C GLY A 312 11.17 -24.41 -10.38
N GLY A 313 10.31 -23.53 -10.92
CA GLY A 313 8.89 -23.44 -10.56
C GLY A 313 8.59 -22.72 -9.24
N LYS A 314 9.61 -22.13 -8.58
CA LYS A 314 9.45 -21.34 -7.36
C LYS A 314 9.68 -19.86 -7.63
N PRO A 315 8.88 -18.94 -7.08
CA PRO A 315 9.12 -17.50 -7.20
C PRO A 315 10.53 -17.10 -6.78
N VAL A 316 11.22 -16.32 -7.62
CA VAL A 316 12.55 -15.75 -7.33
C VAL A 316 12.43 -14.60 -6.32
N ALA A 317 11.35 -13.81 -6.43
CA ALA A 317 10.98 -12.78 -5.48
C ALA A 317 9.44 -12.70 -5.41
N GLU A 318 8.89 -12.63 -4.19
CA GLU A 318 7.46 -12.41 -3.98
C GLU A 318 7.20 -10.90 -3.81
N ILE A 319 6.41 -10.34 -4.71
CA ILE A 319 5.79 -9.04 -4.47
C ILE A 319 4.55 -9.31 -3.64
N GLU A 320 4.64 -9.05 -2.35
CA GLU A 320 3.49 -9.15 -1.45
C GLU A 320 2.51 -7.99 -1.65
N TYR A 321 2.97 -6.85 -2.21
CA TYR A 321 2.20 -5.60 -2.30
C TYR A 321 2.45 -4.83 -3.61
N LEU A 322 1.38 -4.37 -4.26
CA LEU A 322 1.38 -3.46 -5.42
C LEU A 322 1.43 -2.00 -5.03
#